data_AF-A0A523LME5-F1
#
_entry.id   AF-A0A523LME5-F1
#
_cell.length_a   1.000
_cell.length_b   1.000
_cell.length_c   1.000
_cell.angle_alpha   90.00
_cell.angle_beta   90.00
_cell.angle_gamma   90.00
#
_symmetry.space_group_name_H-M   'P 1'
#
loop_
_entity.id
_entity.type
_entity.pdbx_description
1 polymer ?
#
loop_
_entity_poly.entity_id
_entity_poly.type
_entity_poly.pdbx_seq_one_letter_code
_entity_poly.pdbx_strand_id
1 'polypeptide(L)'
;MSALNAAARHDPPAYPWSVSYFTGLVNKQNGYLDEALESFRSVIDTQFQEARDRNFDFSRDYRLLNEYAGTLFERAKLERGDARKAERDRYLAEAVTWFQHALEEDPENATAHYGLAQAYTQLGQETEAENHRRLHARYKADDNARDRAIAMARRKSAAADHASDAVVIYDLQRSGAYGLWGGELVVQR
;
A
#
# COMPACT_ATOMS: atom_id res chain seq x y z
N MET A 1 -13.78 -13.42 4.17
CA MET A 1 -14.88 -13.06 5.11
C MET A 1 -14.78 -13.74 6.48
N SER A 2 -14.59 -15.07 6.60
CA SER A 2 -14.59 -15.74 7.93
C SER A 2 -13.50 -15.24 8.91
N ALA A 3 -12.27 -15.02 8.43
CA ALA A 3 -11.17 -14.54 9.26
C ALA A 3 -11.38 -13.09 9.78
N LEU A 4 -11.92 -12.19 8.96
CA LEU A 4 -12.22 -10.81 9.37
C LEU A 4 -13.36 -10.77 10.39
N ASN A 5 -14.42 -11.57 10.18
CA ASN A 5 -15.49 -11.72 11.15
C ASN A 5 -15.00 -12.32 12.48
N ALA A 6 -14.00 -13.21 12.45
CA ALA A 6 -13.39 -13.76 13.67
C ALA A 6 -12.55 -12.70 14.38
N ALA A 7 -11.76 -11.90 13.66
CA ALA A 7 -10.95 -10.82 14.22
C ALA A 7 -11.81 -9.72 14.88
N ALA A 8 -12.96 -9.38 14.28
CA ALA A 8 -13.93 -8.44 14.84
C ALA A 8 -14.59 -8.94 16.14
N ARG A 9 -14.54 -10.25 16.41
CA ARG A 9 -15.14 -10.91 17.58
C ARG A 9 -14.10 -11.41 18.59
N HIS A 10 -12.81 -11.12 18.37
CA HIS A 10 -11.71 -11.49 19.26
C HIS A 10 -11.70 -10.61 20.53
N ASP A 11 -10.94 -10.99 21.56
CA ASP A 11 -10.77 -10.21 22.79
C ASP A 11 -9.28 -9.88 23.04
N PRO A 12 -8.87 -8.59 22.96
CA PRO A 12 -9.69 -7.46 22.56
C PRO A 12 -10.04 -7.50 21.06
N PRO A 13 -11.17 -6.92 20.64
CA PRO A 13 -11.56 -6.90 19.24
C PRO A 13 -10.58 -6.06 18.42
N ALA A 14 -10.37 -6.46 17.16
CA ALA A 14 -9.61 -5.64 16.23
C ALA A 14 -10.30 -4.27 16.03
N TYR A 15 -9.51 -3.22 15.82
CA TYR A 15 -10.04 -1.88 15.61
C TYR A 15 -11.04 -1.82 14.43
N PRO A 16 -12.23 -1.22 14.60
CA PRO A 16 -13.27 -1.22 13.57
C PRO A 16 -12.84 -0.62 12.22
N TRP A 17 -11.99 0.40 12.22
CA TRP A 17 -11.46 1.00 10.99
C TRP A 17 -10.49 0.08 10.26
N SER A 18 -9.68 -0.69 11.00
CA SER A 18 -8.80 -1.70 10.41
C SER A 18 -9.62 -2.83 9.78
N VAL A 19 -10.66 -3.31 10.48
CA VAL A 19 -11.57 -4.32 9.94
C VAL A 19 -12.24 -3.80 8.65
N SER A 20 -12.71 -2.55 8.64
CA SER A 20 -13.37 -1.93 7.48
C SER A 20 -12.42 -1.77 6.30
N TYR A 21 -11.19 -1.31 6.54
CA TYR A 21 -10.15 -1.22 5.50
C TYR A 21 -9.86 -2.57 4.85
N PHE A 22 -9.59 -3.61 5.65
CA PHE A 22 -9.31 -4.94 5.12
C PHE A 22 -10.53 -5.60 4.47
N THR A 23 -11.74 -5.27 4.95
CA THR A 23 -12.98 -5.68 4.29
C THR A 23 -13.07 -5.09 2.89
N GLY A 24 -12.76 -3.80 2.74
CA GLY A 24 -12.68 -3.13 1.44
C GLY A 24 -11.70 -3.82 0.49
N LEU A 25 -10.49 -4.14 0.96
CA LEU A 25 -9.48 -4.85 0.16
C LEU A 25 -9.96 -6.23 -0.30
N VAL A 26 -10.57 -7.01 0.61
CA VAL A 26 -11.08 -8.34 0.28
C VAL A 26 -12.25 -8.26 -0.70
N ASN A 27 -13.16 -7.30 -0.52
CA ASN A 27 -14.28 -7.08 -1.42
C ASN A 27 -13.79 -6.69 -2.82
N LYS A 28 -12.82 -5.78 -2.92
CA LYS A 28 -12.17 -5.42 -4.17
C LYS A 28 -11.57 -6.63 -4.88
N GLN A 29 -10.81 -7.45 -4.15
CA GLN A 29 -10.21 -8.69 -4.71
C GLN A 29 -11.26 -9.68 -5.22
N ASN A 30 -12.43 -9.74 -4.58
CA ASN A 30 -13.54 -10.59 -5.00
C ASN A 30 -14.44 -9.97 -6.08
N GLY A 31 -14.17 -8.73 -6.51
CA GLY A 31 -14.97 -8.01 -7.51
C GLY A 31 -16.23 -7.32 -6.95
N TYR A 32 -16.42 -7.33 -5.63
CA TYR A 32 -17.49 -6.60 -4.93
C TYR A 32 -17.08 -5.13 -4.77
N LEU A 33 -17.03 -4.42 -5.89
CA LEU A 33 -16.44 -3.09 -5.97
C LEU A 33 -17.28 -2.04 -5.23
N ASP A 34 -18.61 -2.13 -5.26
CA ASP A 34 -19.49 -1.17 -4.59
C ASP A 34 -19.36 -1.31 -3.06
N GLU A 35 -19.34 -2.54 -2.54
CA GLU A 35 -19.12 -2.84 -1.13
C GLU A 35 -17.70 -2.48 -0.68
N ALA A 36 -16.72 -2.58 -1.57
CA ALA A 36 -15.36 -2.11 -1.30
C ALA A 36 -15.32 -0.57 -1.16
N LEU A 37 -15.98 0.16 -2.06
CA LEU A 37 -16.10 1.62 -2.00
C LEU A 37 -16.77 2.08 -0.71
N GLU A 38 -17.87 1.44 -0.29
CA GLU A 38 -18.52 1.74 0.99
C GLU A 38 -17.58 1.52 2.18
N SER A 39 -16.88 0.38 2.19
CA SER A 39 -15.94 0.05 3.26
C SER A 39 -14.82 1.07 3.36
N PHE A 40 -14.20 1.44 2.24
CA PHE A 40 -13.15 2.47 2.22
C PHE A 40 -13.68 3.86 2.61
N ARG A 41 -14.86 4.24 2.12
CA ARG A 41 -15.48 5.54 2.44
C ARG A 41 -15.74 5.68 3.93
N SER A 42 -16.18 4.62 4.60
CA SER A 42 -16.38 4.63 6.06
C SER A 42 -15.10 4.95 6.84
N VAL A 43 -13.95 4.51 6.31
CA VAL A 43 -12.63 4.80 6.87
C VAL A 43 -12.20 6.22 6.54
N ILE A 44 -12.28 6.64 5.27
CA ILE A 44 -11.92 8.01 4.83
C ILE A 44 -12.69 9.06 5.64
N ASP A 45 -14.00 8.88 5.79
CA ASP A 45 -14.89 9.78 6.53
C ASP A 45 -14.69 9.70 8.07
N THR A 46 -13.78 8.84 8.55
CA THR A 46 -13.49 8.60 9.97
C THR A 46 -14.79 8.39 10.76
N GLN A 47 -15.66 7.50 10.28
CA GLN A 47 -17.01 7.30 10.84
C GLN A 47 -17.02 6.67 12.23
N PHE A 48 -15.88 6.18 12.71
CA PHE A 48 -15.71 5.53 14.01
C PHE A 48 -15.51 6.54 15.13
N GLN A 49 -16.40 6.54 16.13
CA GLN A 49 -16.33 7.47 17.27
C GLN A 49 -15.01 7.35 18.03
N GLU A 50 -14.57 6.12 18.32
CA GLU A 50 -13.28 5.90 19.00
C GLU A 50 -12.10 6.48 18.20
N ALA A 51 -12.13 6.40 16.87
CA ALA A 51 -11.08 6.99 16.05
C ALA A 51 -11.07 8.51 16.14
N ARG A 52 -12.25 9.14 16.14
CA ARG A 52 -12.40 10.59 16.33
C ARG A 52 -11.96 11.05 17.71
N ASP A 53 -12.31 10.30 18.77
CA ASP A 53 -11.88 10.58 20.14
C ASP A 53 -10.35 10.52 20.28
N ARG A 54 -9.71 9.71 19.43
CA ARG A 54 -8.26 9.57 19.32
C ARG A 54 -7.62 10.56 18.34
N ASN A 55 -8.41 11.47 17.76
CA ASN A 55 -8.01 12.46 16.76
C ASN A 55 -7.34 11.85 15.51
N PHE A 56 -7.76 10.65 15.11
CA PHE A 56 -7.35 10.14 13.79
C PHE A 56 -8.07 10.90 12.69
N ASP A 57 -7.35 11.10 11.59
CA ASP A 57 -7.88 11.63 10.34
C ASP A 57 -7.36 10.73 9.21
N PHE A 58 -8.20 9.78 8.80
CA PHE A 58 -7.83 8.82 7.76
C PHE A 58 -7.97 9.41 6.35
N SER A 59 -8.58 10.58 6.19
CA SER A 59 -8.65 11.25 4.89
C SER A 59 -7.27 11.64 4.36
N ARG A 60 -6.27 11.66 5.23
CA ARG A 60 -4.86 11.97 4.91
C ARG A 60 -4.01 10.74 4.57
N ASP A 61 -4.57 9.53 4.65
CA ASP A 61 -3.84 8.31 4.28
C ASP A 61 -3.89 8.13 2.76
N TYR A 62 -2.84 8.58 2.07
CA TYR A 62 -2.72 8.47 0.62
C TYR A 62 -2.84 7.02 0.11
N ARG A 63 -2.53 5.99 0.92
CA ARG A 63 -2.67 4.58 0.51
C ARG A 63 -4.14 4.21 0.46
N LEU A 64 -4.91 4.60 1.46
CA LEU A 64 -6.37 4.44 1.47
C LEU A 64 -7.01 5.21 0.31
N LEU A 65 -6.59 6.46 0.07
CA LEU A 65 -7.09 7.27 -1.03
C LEU A 65 -6.81 6.62 -2.39
N ASN A 66 -5.60 6.08 -2.59
CA ASN A 66 -5.22 5.33 -3.78
C ASN A 66 -6.07 4.08 -3.98
N GLU A 67 -6.35 3.32 -2.91
CA GLU A 67 -7.21 2.14 -2.99
C GLU A 67 -8.64 2.51 -3.39
N TYR A 68 -9.19 3.58 -2.79
CA TYR A 68 -10.53 4.08 -3.11
C TYR A 68 -10.63 4.55 -4.57
N ALA A 69 -9.70 5.41 -5.00
CA ALA A 69 -9.63 5.92 -6.37
C ALA A 69 -9.42 4.81 -7.40
N GLY A 70 -8.54 3.84 -7.12
CA GLY A 70 -8.34 2.67 -7.97
C GLY A 70 -9.61 1.81 -8.08
N THR A 71 -10.36 1.66 -7.00
CA THR A 71 -11.63 0.92 -6.99
C THR A 71 -12.70 1.64 -7.82
N LEU A 72 -12.79 2.97 -7.72
CA LEU A 72 -13.68 3.78 -8.58
C LEU A 72 -13.33 3.59 -10.07
N PHE A 73 -12.04 3.60 -10.40
CA PHE A 73 -11.58 3.36 -11.77
C PHE A 73 -11.92 1.95 -12.27
N GLU A 74 -11.73 0.92 -11.45
CA GLU A 74 -12.16 -0.45 -11.78
C GLU A 74 -13.68 -0.53 -11.96
N ARG A 75 -14.45 0.15 -11.11
CA ARG A 75 -15.91 0.21 -11.19
C ARG A 75 -16.39 0.87 -12.47
N ALA A 76 -15.71 1.93 -12.90
CA ALA A 76 -15.96 2.60 -14.18
C ALA A 76 -15.80 1.67 -15.38
N LYS A 77 -14.85 0.72 -15.36
CA LYS A 77 -14.64 -0.24 -16.46
C LYS A 77 -15.81 -1.23 -16.64
N LEU A 78 -16.65 -1.39 -15.61
CA LEU A 78 -17.87 -2.20 -15.73
C LEU A 78 -18.97 -1.48 -16.52
N GLU A 79 -18.90 -0.15 -16.63
CA GLU A 79 -19.88 0.69 -17.32
C GLU A 79 -19.62 0.72 -18.84
N ARG A 80 -20.11 -0.34 -19.51
CA ARG A 80 -19.88 -0.59 -20.94
C ARG A 80 -20.99 -0.06 -21.84
N GLY A 81 -20.59 0.35 -23.04
CA GLY A 81 -21.49 0.87 -24.08
C GLY A 81 -21.82 2.35 -23.92
N ASP A 82 -22.46 2.90 -24.94
CA ASP A 82 -22.75 4.35 -25.01
C ASP A 82 -23.80 4.77 -23.99
N ALA A 83 -24.81 3.92 -23.73
CA ALA A 83 -25.86 4.19 -22.76
C ALA A 83 -25.34 4.37 -21.32
N ARG A 84 -24.17 3.81 -21.00
CA ARG A 84 -23.54 3.89 -19.67
C ARG A 84 -22.37 4.87 -19.63
N LYS A 85 -22.10 5.59 -20.73
CA LYS A 85 -20.99 6.55 -20.83
C LYS A 85 -21.03 7.61 -19.72
N ALA A 86 -22.20 8.19 -19.46
CA ALA A 86 -22.34 9.21 -18.42
C ALA A 86 -21.94 8.69 -17.03
N GLU A 87 -22.35 7.46 -16.71
CA GLU A 87 -22.04 6.83 -15.42
C GLU A 87 -20.56 6.43 -15.33
N ARG A 88 -19.99 5.92 -16.43
CA ARG A 88 -18.54 5.68 -16.54
C ARG A 88 -17.75 6.96 -16.29
N ASP A 89 -18.10 8.04 -16.98
CA ASP A 89 -17.39 9.32 -16.88
C ASP A 89 -17.53 9.91 -15.45
N ARG A 90 -18.67 9.69 -14.77
CA ARG A 90 -18.87 10.04 -13.35
C ARG A 90 -17.86 9.35 -12.44
N TYR A 91 -17.74 8.01 -12.52
CA TYR A 91 -16.77 7.26 -11.72
C TYR A 91 -15.32 7.62 -12.06
N LEU A 92 -15.01 7.86 -13.33
CA LEU A 92 -13.67 8.30 -13.75
C LEU A 92 -13.32 9.68 -13.18
N ALA A 93 -14.25 10.64 -13.21
CA ALA A 93 -14.04 11.96 -12.63
C ALA A 93 -13.86 11.91 -11.10
N GLU A 94 -14.62 11.04 -10.42
CA GLU A 94 -14.45 10.81 -8.99
C GLU A 94 -13.09 10.17 -8.69
N ALA A 95 -12.67 9.17 -9.47
CA ALA A 95 -11.34 8.57 -9.33
C ALA A 95 -10.21 9.61 -9.50
N VAL A 96 -10.33 10.50 -10.49
CA VAL A 96 -9.39 11.61 -10.69
C VAL A 96 -9.29 12.49 -9.44
N THR A 97 -10.43 12.88 -8.88
CA THR A 97 -10.48 13.74 -7.68
C THR A 97 -9.74 13.09 -6.50
N TRP A 98 -9.97 11.80 -6.26
CA TRP A 98 -9.34 11.10 -5.13
C TRP A 98 -7.86 10.80 -5.34
N PHE A 99 -7.42 10.55 -6.58
CA PHE A 99 -5.99 10.48 -6.87
C PHE A 99 -5.32 11.86 -6.71
N GLN A 100 -6.01 12.96 -7.02
CA GLN A 100 -5.48 14.31 -6.75
C GLN A 100 -5.33 14.55 -5.25
N HIS A 101 -6.29 14.15 -4.42
CA HIS A 101 -6.13 14.20 -2.96
C HIS A 101 -4.95 13.34 -2.48
N ALA A 102 -4.73 12.16 -3.06
CA ALA A 102 -3.54 11.37 -2.75
C ALA A 102 -2.24 12.12 -3.08
N LEU A 103 -2.22 12.92 -4.15
CA LEU A 103 -1.08 13.77 -4.53
C LEU A 103 -0.92 15.03 -3.67
N GLU A 104 -2.00 15.52 -3.04
CA GLU A 104 -1.90 16.60 -2.05
C GLU A 104 -1.14 16.14 -0.80
N GLU A 105 -1.32 14.87 -0.40
CA GLU A 105 -0.60 14.25 0.72
C GLU A 105 0.81 13.78 0.33
N ASP A 106 0.97 13.24 -0.88
CA ASP A 106 2.25 12.77 -1.43
C ASP A 106 2.40 13.15 -2.92
N PRO A 107 3.03 14.30 -3.23
CA PRO A 107 3.19 14.76 -4.61
C PRO A 107 4.04 13.85 -5.52
N GLU A 108 4.80 12.91 -4.94
CA GLU A 108 5.67 11.97 -5.67
C GLU A 108 5.01 10.59 -5.85
N ASN A 109 3.75 10.46 -5.42
CA ASN A 109 3.07 9.17 -5.38
C ASN A 109 2.94 8.53 -6.77
N ALA A 110 3.79 7.53 -7.03
CA ALA A 110 3.82 6.87 -8.32
C ALA A 110 2.49 6.16 -8.65
N THR A 111 1.79 5.62 -7.65
CA THR A 111 0.48 4.95 -7.83
C THR A 111 -0.59 5.94 -8.26
N ALA A 112 -0.69 7.10 -7.60
CA ALA A 112 -1.65 8.13 -7.94
C ALA A 112 -1.42 8.69 -9.35
N HIS A 113 -0.16 8.94 -9.72
CA HIS A 113 0.19 9.36 -11.08
C HIS A 113 -0.16 8.30 -12.13
N TYR A 114 0.04 7.01 -11.84
CA TYR A 114 -0.41 5.95 -12.74
C TYR A 114 -1.93 5.94 -12.90
N GLY A 115 -2.67 6.04 -11.79
CA GLY A 115 -4.12 6.07 -11.77
C GLY A 115 -4.70 7.25 -12.56
N LEU A 116 -4.16 8.45 -12.36
CA LEU A 116 -4.53 9.67 -13.10
C LEU A 116 -4.27 9.53 -14.58
N ALA A 117 -3.10 9.02 -14.97
CA ALA A 117 -2.80 8.78 -16.37
C ALA A 117 -3.84 7.87 -17.04
N GLN A 118 -4.24 6.79 -16.37
CA GLN A 118 -5.27 5.87 -16.87
C GLN A 118 -6.66 6.50 -16.93
N ALA A 119 -7.08 7.21 -15.87
CA ALA A 119 -8.38 7.84 -15.79
C ALA A 119 -8.53 8.95 -16.83
N TYR A 120 -7.53 9.83 -16.97
CA TYR A 120 -7.53 10.87 -17.99
C TYR A 120 -7.52 10.33 -19.42
N THR A 121 -6.81 9.21 -19.66
CA THR A 121 -6.87 8.53 -20.97
C THR A 121 -8.31 8.10 -21.30
N GLN A 122 -9.03 7.50 -20.33
CA GLN A 122 -10.42 7.07 -20.52
C GLN A 122 -11.39 8.25 -20.70
N LEU A 123 -11.08 9.41 -20.09
CA LEU A 123 -11.84 10.66 -20.26
C LEU A 123 -11.47 11.43 -21.54
N GLY A 124 -10.48 10.97 -22.32
CA GLY A 124 -10.00 11.65 -23.53
C GLY A 124 -9.14 12.89 -23.27
N GLN A 125 -8.63 13.05 -22.05
CA GLN A 125 -7.79 14.19 -21.63
C GLN A 125 -6.30 13.86 -21.80
N GLU A 126 -5.87 13.72 -23.05
CA GLU A 126 -4.56 13.15 -23.40
C GLU A 126 -3.35 13.95 -22.87
N THR A 127 -3.46 15.28 -22.81
CA THR A 127 -2.38 16.13 -22.29
C THR A 127 -2.10 15.87 -20.81
N GLU A 128 -3.15 15.77 -19.99
CA GLU A 128 -3.02 15.45 -18.57
C GLU A 128 -2.54 14.01 -18.37
N ALA A 129 -3.06 13.09 -19.19
CA ALA A 129 -2.63 11.70 -19.16
C ALA A 129 -1.13 11.57 -19.41
N GLU A 130 -0.59 12.25 -20.44
CA GLU A 130 0.84 12.20 -20.77
C GLU A 130 1.71 12.84 -19.68
N ASN A 131 1.29 13.97 -19.11
CA ASN A 131 2.00 14.58 -18.00
C ASN A 131 2.14 13.60 -16.81
N HIS A 132 1.04 12.92 -16.44
CA HIS A 132 1.06 11.95 -15.36
C HIS A 132 1.80 10.66 -15.70
N ARG A 133 1.80 10.20 -16.96
CA ARG A 133 2.67 9.07 -17.40
C ARG A 133 4.14 9.39 -17.20
N ARG A 134 4.56 10.61 -17.59
CA ARG A 134 5.94 11.09 -17.40
C ARG A 134 6.31 11.17 -15.92
N LEU A 135 5.42 11.70 -15.08
CA LEU A 135 5.64 11.78 -13.63
C LEU A 135 5.71 10.38 -12.98
N HIS A 136 4.80 9.47 -13.33
CA HIS A 136 4.85 8.08 -12.89
C HIS A 136 6.18 7.42 -13.25
N ALA A 137 6.65 7.59 -14.49
CA ALA A 137 7.92 7.02 -14.94
C ALA A 137 9.12 7.58 -14.15
N ARG A 138 9.09 8.88 -13.84
CA ARG A 138 10.11 9.53 -13.02
C ARG A 138 10.14 8.96 -11.61
N TYR A 139 9.04 9.05 -10.87
CA TYR A 139 9.03 8.67 -9.45
C TYR A 139 9.16 7.16 -9.23
N LYS A 140 8.64 6.33 -10.15
CA LYS A 140 8.90 4.89 -10.11
C LYS A 140 10.39 4.56 -10.29
N ALA A 141 11.12 5.31 -11.11
CA ALA A 141 12.55 5.09 -11.27
C ALA A 141 13.32 5.48 -9.99
N ASP A 142 12.89 6.53 -9.31
CA ASP A 142 13.48 7.03 -8.06
C ASP A 142 13.20 6.06 -6.88
N ASP A 143 11.98 5.53 -6.76
CA ASP A 143 11.64 4.48 -5.79
C ASP A 143 12.56 3.26 -5.95
N ASN A 144 12.75 2.82 -7.20
CA ASN A 144 13.64 1.72 -7.52
C ASN A 144 15.12 2.08 -7.36
N ALA A 145 15.51 3.35 -7.39
CA ALA A 145 16.90 3.76 -7.25
C ALA A 145 17.42 3.45 -5.84
N ARG A 146 16.58 3.61 -4.81
CA ARG A 146 16.90 3.21 -3.43
C ARG A 146 17.11 1.70 -3.33
N ASP A 147 16.17 0.90 -3.84
CA ASP A 147 16.27 -0.57 -3.80
C ASP A 147 17.45 -1.09 -4.65
N ARG A 148 17.74 -0.43 -5.78
CA ARG A 148 18.92 -0.72 -6.62
C ARG A 148 20.22 -0.35 -5.92
N ALA A 149 20.27 0.77 -5.21
CA ALA A 149 21.43 1.18 -4.43
C ALA A 149 21.69 0.20 -3.27
N ILE A 150 20.64 -0.24 -2.58
CA ILE A 150 20.71 -1.28 -1.55
C ILE A 150 21.20 -2.60 -2.16
N ALA A 151 20.61 -3.06 -3.26
CA ALA A 151 21.03 -4.29 -3.94
C ALA A 151 22.48 -4.23 -4.48
N MET A 152 22.92 -3.07 -5.00
CA MET A 152 24.30 -2.86 -5.45
C MET A 152 25.29 -2.81 -4.28
N ALA A 153 24.93 -2.18 -3.16
CA ALA A 153 25.75 -2.16 -1.94
C ALA A 153 25.87 -3.56 -1.33
N ARG A 154 24.77 -4.31 -1.31
CA ARG A 154 24.66 -5.71 -0.90
C ARG A 154 25.59 -6.63 -1.69
N ARG A 155 25.52 -6.58 -3.02
CA ARG A 155 26.43 -7.34 -3.90
C ARG A 155 27.92 -7.01 -3.71
N LYS A 156 28.26 -5.83 -3.20
CA LYS A 156 29.65 -5.44 -2.91
C LYS A 156 30.15 -5.92 -1.54
N SER A 157 29.29 -6.48 -0.67
CA SER A 157 29.67 -6.95 0.67
C SER A 157 28.91 -8.22 1.06
N ALA A 158 29.58 -9.38 0.97
CA ALA A 158 29.02 -10.68 1.36
C ALA A 158 28.56 -10.74 2.83
N ALA A 159 29.16 -9.94 3.72
CA ALA A 159 28.76 -9.84 5.13
C ALA A 159 27.46 -9.06 5.33
N ALA A 160 27.12 -8.13 4.43
CA ALA A 160 25.87 -7.37 4.48
C ALA A 160 24.68 -8.16 3.90
N ASP A 161 24.92 -9.02 2.91
CA ASP A 161 23.92 -9.96 2.40
C ASP A 161 23.51 -10.98 3.48
N HIS A 162 24.46 -11.53 4.24
CA HIS A 162 24.17 -12.51 5.31
C HIS A 162 23.42 -11.94 6.53
N ALA A 163 23.54 -10.64 6.80
CA ALA A 163 22.90 -9.98 7.96
C ALA A 163 21.48 -9.44 7.67
N SER A 164 20.99 -9.56 6.43
CA SER A 164 19.72 -8.97 5.98
C SER A 164 18.57 -9.98 5.85
N ASP A 165 18.81 -11.27 6.06
CA ASP A 165 17.75 -12.30 5.97
C ASP A 165 16.75 -12.18 7.13
N ALA A 166 15.47 -12.39 6.87
CA ALA A 166 14.41 -12.28 7.89
C ALA A 166 14.56 -13.29 9.05
N VAL A 167 15.44 -14.28 8.90
CA VAL A 167 15.94 -15.14 9.97
C VAL A 167 17.47 -15.18 9.86
N VAL A 168 18.15 -14.34 10.63
CA VAL A 168 19.61 -14.44 10.80
C VAL A 168 19.90 -15.31 12.01
N ILE A 169 20.30 -16.56 11.80
CA ILE A 169 20.91 -17.38 12.87
C ILE A 169 22.38 -16.97 12.94
N TYR A 170 22.71 -16.15 13.93
CA TYR A 170 24.11 -15.86 14.24
C TYR A 170 24.72 -17.08 14.95
N ASP A 171 25.77 -17.66 14.37
CA ASP A 171 26.60 -18.62 15.08
C ASP A 171 27.45 -17.88 16.14
N LEU A 172 27.02 -18.00 17.39
CA LEU A 172 27.68 -17.41 18.56
C LEU A 172 28.97 -18.17 18.96
N GLN A 173 29.33 -19.27 18.27
CA GLN A 173 30.54 -20.06 18.52
C GLN A 173 31.63 -19.89 17.46
N ARG A 174 31.61 -18.80 16.67
CA ARG A 174 32.76 -18.50 15.80
C ARG A 174 34.01 -18.20 16.62
N SER A 175 35.16 -18.74 16.20
CA SER A 175 36.46 -18.42 16.79
C SER A 175 36.72 -16.91 16.69
N GLY A 176 36.95 -16.26 17.84
CA GLY A 176 37.18 -14.80 17.93
C GLY A 176 35.95 -13.94 18.25
N ALA A 177 34.81 -14.52 18.64
CA ALA A 177 33.70 -13.75 19.20
C ALA A 177 34.08 -13.09 20.54
N TYR A 178 33.69 -11.81 20.73
CA TYR A 178 33.99 -11.05 21.93
C TYR A 178 33.30 -11.67 23.16
N GLY A 179 34.09 -12.20 24.10
CA GLY A 179 33.61 -12.85 25.34
C GLY A 179 34.00 -14.31 25.53
N LEU A 180 34.57 -14.99 24.52
CA LEU A 180 35.07 -16.36 24.67
C LEU A 180 36.55 -16.35 25.11
N TRP A 181 36.78 -16.47 26.41
CA TRP A 181 38.10 -16.74 26.97
C TRP A 181 38.44 -18.22 26.75
N GLY A 182 39.52 -18.47 26.01
CA GLY A 182 40.09 -19.81 25.85
C GLY A 182 40.55 -20.35 27.20
N GLY A 183 39.88 -21.38 27.67
CA GLY A 183 40.28 -22.15 28.85
C GLY A 183 40.47 -23.61 28.47
N GLU A 184 41.72 -24.02 28.32
CA GLU A 184 42.11 -25.44 28.34
C GLU A 184 41.64 -26.08 29.64
N LEU A 185 40.90 -27.19 29.56
CA LEU A 185 40.72 -28.10 30.68
C LEU A 185 41.27 -29.47 30.29
N VAL A 186 42.52 -29.66 30.71
CA VAL A 186 43.17 -30.95 30.89
C VAL A 186 42.32 -31.81 31.82
N VAL A 187 41.98 -33.03 31.39
CA VAL A 187 41.48 -34.07 32.30
C VAL A 187 42.50 -35.20 32.32
N GLN A 188 43.20 -35.32 33.45
CA GLN A 188 44.04 -36.47 33.78
C GLN A 188 43.17 -37.71 34.02
N ARG A 189 43.52 -38.82 33.38
CA ARG A 189 44.13 -39.99 34.03
C ARG A 189 44.85 -40.86 33.02
#